data_AF-A0A932JTA8-F1
#
_entry.id   AF-A0A932JTA8-F1
#
_cell.length_a   1.000
_cell.length_b   1.000
_cell.length_c   1.000
_cell.angle_alpha   90.00
_cell.angle_beta   90.00
_cell.angle_gamma   90.00
#
_symmetry.space_group_name_H-M   'P 1'
#
loop_
_entity.id
_entity.type
_entity.pdbx_description
1 polymer ?
#
loop_
_entity_poly.entity_id
_entity_poly.type
_entity_poly.pdbx_seq_one_letter_code
_entity_poly.pdbx_strand_id
1 'polypeptide(L)'
;MDSSALLAVGAFAACTGFFGWRQNRGGVVGGPISLPKILWLNLTLTVFFGLPFVLWRDAALSPGVRLLFGWLLLSFVGRAVIELYLIYVTITWKCVYGISHDLFTLAMAAALRLGLSPAAGDSKAMGFLAVYCAVLLIEAGMAKAFSLLADPKTGIYFASDDPRFKKVNAASWAASLCGYAALAALLFL
;
A
#
# COMPACT_ATOMS: atom_id res chain seq x y z
N MET A 1 -15.75 -2.17 13.96
CA MET A 1 -14.73 -2.37 12.91
C MET A 1 -15.29 -2.27 11.49
N ASP A 2 -16.27 -3.10 11.12
CA ASP A 2 -16.58 -3.38 9.71
C ASP A 2 -17.12 -2.20 8.90
N SER A 3 -18.06 -1.41 9.44
CA SER A 3 -18.57 -0.22 8.75
C SER A 3 -17.48 0.85 8.53
N SER A 4 -16.59 1.06 9.50
CA SER A 4 -15.47 2.01 9.37
C SER A 4 -14.44 1.53 8.35
N ALA A 5 -14.20 0.22 8.29
CA ALA A 5 -13.31 -0.37 7.29
C ALA A 5 -13.89 -0.20 5.87
N LEU A 6 -15.19 -0.44 5.67
CA LEU A 6 -15.85 -0.23 4.39
C LEU A 6 -15.83 1.24 3.94
N LEU A 7 -16.04 2.18 4.88
CA LEU A 7 -15.92 3.61 4.60
C LEU A 7 -14.48 3.98 4.18
N ALA A 8 -13.47 3.44 4.86
CA ALA A 8 -12.08 3.66 4.48
C ALA A 8 -11.78 3.12 3.07
N VAL A 9 -12.23 1.90 2.75
CA VAL A 9 -12.11 1.30 1.40
C VAL A 9 -12.78 2.19 0.36
N GLY A 10 -14.03 2.61 0.59
CA GLY A 10 -14.78 3.46 -0.33
C GLY A 10 -14.12 4.83 -0.54
N ALA A 11 -13.61 5.45 0.52
CA ALA A 11 -12.89 6.72 0.45
C ALA A 11 -11.61 6.60 -0.38
N PHE A 12 -10.79 5.57 -0.14
CA PHE A 12 -9.59 5.35 -0.96
C PHE A 12 -9.94 5.03 -2.41
N ALA A 13 -11.01 4.27 -2.67
CA ALA A 13 -11.47 3.98 -4.04
C ALA A 13 -11.78 5.28 -4.81
N ALA A 14 -12.57 6.16 -4.21
CA ALA A 14 -12.89 7.46 -4.78
C ALA A 14 -11.63 8.32 -5.02
N CYS A 15 -10.74 8.43 -4.02
CA CYS A 15 -9.51 9.19 -4.13
C CYS A 15 -8.59 8.67 -5.24
N THR A 16 -8.39 7.35 -5.34
CA THR A 16 -7.54 6.76 -6.38
C THR A 16 -8.14 6.84 -7.77
N GLY A 17 -9.47 6.74 -7.90
CA GLY A 17 -10.16 6.96 -9.17
C GLY A 17 -9.97 8.38 -9.67
N PHE A 18 -10.16 9.37 -8.79
CA PHE A 18 -9.91 10.78 -9.11
C PHE A 18 -8.43 11.04 -9.45
N PHE A 19 -7.51 10.49 -8.67
CA PHE A 19 -6.08 10.58 -8.94
C PHE A 19 -5.73 10.02 -10.33
N GLY A 20 -6.18 8.81 -10.67
CA GLY A 20 -5.94 8.20 -11.97
C GLY A 20 -6.50 9.03 -13.13
N TRP A 21 -7.71 9.58 -12.97
CA TRP A 21 -8.30 10.50 -13.93
C TRP A 21 -7.44 11.76 -14.13
N ARG A 22 -6.97 12.37 -13.04
CA ARG A 22 -6.16 13.59 -13.07
C ARG A 22 -4.76 13.37 -13.63
N GLN A 23 -4.13 12.25 -13.28
CA GLN A 23 -2.78 11.85 -13.71
C GLN A 23 -2.74 11.67 -15.22
N ASN A 24 -3.75 10.99 -15.80
CA ASN A 24 -3.77 10.66 -17.22
C ASN A 24 -4.27 11.80 -18.12
N ARG A 25 -4.89 12.86 -17.58
CA ARG A 25 -5.44 13.97 -18.38
C ARG A 25 -4.68 15.28 -18.28
N GLY A 26 -3.90 15.50 -17.22
CA GLY A 26 -3.34 16.83 -16.97
C GLY A 26 -1.84 16.87 -16.79
N GLY A 27 -1.11 16.01 -17.51
CA GLY A 27 0.34 16.09 -17.69
C GLY A 27 1.13 16.21 -16.38
N VAL A 28 0.69 15.50 -15.34
CA VAL A 28 1.26 15.61 -13.99
C VAL A 28 2.60 14.90 -13.94
N VAL A 29 3.48 15.39 -13.05
CA VAL A 29 4.75 14.74 -12.68
C VAL A 29 4.51 13.24 -12.45
N GLY A 30 5.39 12.39 -12.98
CA GLY A 30 5.32 10.93 -12.87
C GLY A 30 4.83 10.20 -14.11
N GLY A 31 4.29 10.92 -15.11
CA GLY A 31 3.82 10.33 -16.36
C GLY A 31 2.47 9.61 -16.24
N PRO A 32 1.95 9.02 -17.34
CA PRO A 32 0.67 8.32 -17.32
C PRO A 32 0.72 7.03 -16.48
N ILE A 33 -0.41 6.66 -15.91
CA ILE A 33 -0.59 5.48 -15.06
C ILE A 33 -1.63 4.53 -15.66
N SER A 34 -1.32 3.24 -15.71
CA SER A 34 -2.22 2.20 -16.20
C SER A 34 -3.32 1.87 -15.18
N LEU A 35 -4.45 1.32 -15.63
CA LEU A 35 -5.52 0.84 -14.75
C LEU A 35 -5.02 -0.18 -13.68
N PRO A 36 -4.19 -1.17 -14.01
CA PRO A 36 -3.66 -2.11 -13.02
C PRO A 36 -2.88 -1.42 -11.91
N LYS A 37 -2.14 -0.35 -12.23
CA LYS A 37 -1.42 0.42 -11.22
C LYS A 37 -2.34 1.30 -10.38
N ILE A 38 -3.43 1.83 -10.94
CA ILE A 38 -4.45 2.54 -10.16
C ILE A 38 -5.10 1.57 -9.15
N LEU A 39 -5.47 0.37 -9.59
CA LEU A 39 -6.08 -0.64 -8.72
C LEU A 39 -5.11 -1.12 -7.64
N TRP A 40 -3.85 -1.32 -8.01
CA TRP A 40 -2.82 -1.66 -7.03
C TRP A 40 -2.59 -0.53 -6.02
N LEU A 41 -2.51 0.72 -6.48
CA LEU A 41 -2.41 1.89 -5.61
C LEU A 41 -3.60 1.98 -4.64
N ASN A 42 -4.81 1.69 -5.12
CA ASN A 42 -5.98 1.66 -4.26
C ASN A 42 -5.87 0.60 -3.16
N LEU A 43 -5.46 -0.61 -3.54
CA LEU A 43 -5.26 -1.70 -2.61
C LEU A 43 -4.21 -1.34 -1.57
N THR A 44 -3.04 -0.85 -1.99
CA THR A 44 -1.95 -0.49 -1.07
C THR A 44 -2.34 0.64 -0.14
N LEU A 45 -3.02 1.69 -0.62
CA LEU A 45 -3.50 2.77 0.26
C LEU A 45 -4.53 2.27 1.29
N THR A 46 -5.43 1.39 0.87
CA THR A 46 -6.39 0.75 1.77
C THR A 46 -5.69 -0.08 2.84
N VAL A 47 -4.72 -0.92 2.44
CA VAL A 47 -3.99 -1.83 3.33
C VAL A 47 -2.99 -1.11 4.24
N PHE A 48 -2.34 -0.04 3.76
CA PHE A 48 -1.27 0.63 4.47
C PHE A 48 -1.71 1.86 5.27
N PHE A 49 -2.83 2.49 4.91
CA PHE A 49 -3.37 3.65 5.63
C PHE A 49 -4.76 3.38 6.20
N GLY A 50 -5.70 2.95 5.36
CA GLY A 50 -7.11 2.82 5.76
C GLY A 50 -7.33 1.83 6.89
N LEU A 51 -6.95 0.58 6.68
CA LEU A 51 -7.14 -0.48 7.66
C LEU A 51 -6.28 -0.27 8.92
N PRO A 52 -4.99 0.11 8.83
CA PRO A 52 -4.20 0.42 10.02
C PRO A 52 -4.79 1.54 10.86
N PHE A 53 -5.35 2.60 10.24
CA PHE A 53 -6.06 3.65 10.96
C PHE A 53 -7.30 3.14 11.70
N VAL A 54 -8.13 2.35 11.03
CA VAL A 54 -9.33 1.76 11.66
C VAL A 54 -8.95 0.86 12.82
N LEU A 55 -7.98 -0.04 12.64
CA LEU A 55 -7.55 -1.01 13.65
C LEU A 55 -6.83 -0.35 14.84
N TRP A 56 -6.01 0.67 14.60
CA TRP A 56 -5.38 1.44 15.68
C TRP A 56 -6.42 2.12 16.60
N ARG A 57 -7.51 2.61 16.00
CA ARG A 57 -8.60 3.30 16.71
C ARG A 57 -9.63 2.36 17.35
N ASP A 58 -9.61 1.07 17.00
CA ASP A 58 -10.59 0.12 17.51
C ASP A 58 -10.31 -0.24 18.98
N ALA A 59 -11.19 0.18 19.89
CA ALA A 59 -11.05 -0.07 21.32
C ALA A 59 -11.33 -1.54 21.71
N ALA A 60 -11.92 -2.34 20.83
CA ALA A 60 -12.18 -3.76 21.08
C ALA A 60 -10.91 -4.63 20.93
N LEU A 61 -9.87 -4.13 20.27
CA LEU A 61 -8.62 -4.85 20.08
C LEU A 61 -7.70 -4.72 21.29
N SER A 62 -6.88 -5.75 21.52
CA SER A 62 -5.86 -5.71 22.58
C SER A 62 -4.91 -4.52 22.40
N PRO A 63 -4.47 -3.85 23.48
CA PRO A 63 -3.63 -2.65 23.38
C PRO A 63 -2.36 -2.84 22.53
N GLY A 64 -1.71 -4.00 22.62
CA GLY A 64 -0.52 -4.30 21.83
C GLY A 64 -0.80 -4.46 20.32
N VAL A 65 -1.96 -5.03 19.95
CA VAL A 65 -2.38 -5.15 18.55
C VAL A 65 -2.71 -3.77 17.96
N ARG A 66 -3.40 -2.93 18.73
CA ARG A 66 -3.67 -1.54 18.34
C ARG A 66 -2.39 -0.75 18.14
N LEU A 67 -1.42 -0.90 19.06
CA LEU A 67 -0.13 -0.24 18.96
C LEU A 67 0.65 -0.70 17.72
N LEU A 68 0.61 -2.00 17.39
CA LEU A 68 1.21 -2.53 16.17
C LEU A 68 0.63 -1.83 14.93
N PHE A 69 -0.70 -1.77 14.78
CA PHE A 69 -1.31 -1.09 13.64
C PHE A 69 -1.08 0.42 13.64
N GLY A 70 -1.01 1.05 14.81
CA GLY A 70 -0.62 2.46 14.94
C GLY A 70 0.81 2.70 14.46
N TRP A 71 1.75 1.80 14.77
CA TRP A 71 3.13 1.88 14.29
C TRP A 71 3.21 1.68 12.77
N LEU A 72 2.49 0.70 12.23
CA LEU A 72 2.41 0.47 10.77
C LEU A 72 1.89 1.72 10.04
N LEU A 73 0.82 2.32 10.55
CA LEU A 73 0.28 3.57 10.01
C LEU A 73 1.32 4.70 10.07
N LEU A 74 1.96 4.89 11.23
CA LEU A 74 2.98 5.93 11.41
C LEU A 74 4.15 5.74 10.43
N SER A 75 4.60 4.51 10.23
CA SER A 75 5.66 4.16 9.28
C SER A 75 5.30 4.61 7.86
N PHE A 76 4.06 4.35 7.41
CA PHE A 76 3.60 4.72 6.07
C PHE A 76 3.30 6.21 5.91
N VAL A 77 2.80 6.89 6.96
CA VAL A 77 2.68 8.35 6.97
C VAL A 77 4.06 9.00 6.83
N GLY A 78 5.05 8.53 7.59
CA GLY A 78 6.43 9.00 7.48
C GLY A 78 7.00 8.81 6.06
N ARG A 79 6.78 7.62 5.46
CA ARG A 79 7.16 7.37 4.07
C ARG A 79 6.46 8.32 3.11
N ALA A 80 5.15 8.50 3.21
CA ALA A 80 4.41 9.36 2.29
C ALA A 80 4.95 10.79 2.32
N VAL A 81 5.20 11.36 3.49
CA VAL A 81 5.79 12.71 3.61
C VAL A 81 7.15 12.79 2.92
N ILE A 82 8.04 11.82 3.19
CA ILE A 82 9.38 11.79 2.60
C ILE A 82 9.31 11.61 1.08
N GLU A 83 8.55 10.63 0.59
CA GLU A 83 8.49 10.32 -0.83
C GLU A 83 7.80 11.42 -1.64
N LEU A 84 6.74 12.04 -1.12
CA LEU A 84 6.11 13.18 -1.78
C LEU A 84 7.09 14.36 -1.92
N TYR A 85 7.89 14.63 -0.89
CA TYR A 85 8.94 15.64 -0.99
C TYR A 85 9.99 15.26 -2.05
N LEU A 86 10.42 14.01 -2.08
CA LEU A 86 11.41 13.54 -3.06
C LEU A 86 10.89 13.53 -4.50
N ILE A 87 9.59 13.29 -4.71
CA ILE A 87 8.94 13.22 -6.03
C ILE A 87 8.62 14.61 -6.56
N TYR A 88 8.09 15.50 -5.72
CA TYR A 88 7.53 16.78 -6.17
C TYR A 88 8.42 17.99 -5.90
N VAL A 89 9.34 17.91 -4.93
CA VAL A 89 10.21 19.04 -4.57
C VAL A 89 11.62 18.82 -5.11
N THR A 90 12.27 17.71 -4.77
CA THR A 90 13.67 17.50 -5.16
C THR A 90 13.86 16.72 -6.45
N ILE A 91 12.82 16.00 -6.92
CA ILE A 91 12.86 15.15 -8.13
C ILE A 91 13.98 14.10 -8.05
N THR A 92 14.30 13.64 -6.84
CA THR A 92 15.40 12.68 -6.57
C THR A 92 14.90 11.32 -6.09
N TRP A 93 13.58 11.09 -6.12
CA TRP A 93 13.01 9.83 -5.68
C TRP A 93 13.57 8.64 -6.47
N LYS A 94 13.80 7.52 -5.77
CA LYS A 94 14.30 6.26 -6.35
C LYS A 94 13.52 5.11 -5.74
N CYS A 95 13.27 4.07 -6.54
CA CYS A 95 12.57 2.87 -6.08
C CYS A 95 13.22 2.20 -4.86
N VAL A 96 14.55 2.32 -4.72
CA VAL A 96 15.28 1.75 -3.57
C VAL A 96 14.80 2.31 -2.24
N TYR A 97 14.32 3.57 -2.18
CA TYR A 97 13.81 4.15 -0.95
C TYR A 97 12.53 3.45 -0.48
N GLY A 98 11.59 3.24 -1.40
CA GLY A 98 10.36 2.47 -1.12
C GLY A 98 10.67 1.02 -0.73
N ILE A 99 11.55 0.34 -1.48
CA ILE A 99 11.94 -1.05 -1.19
C ILE A 99 12.58 -1.17 0.19
N SER A 100 13.51 -0.28 0.54
CA SER A 100 14.17 -0.30 1.85
C SER A 100 13.17 -0.05 2.98
N HIS A 101 12.21 0.85 2.78
CA HIS A 101 11.14 1.10 3.74
C HIS A 101 10.21 -0.10 3.91
N ASP A 102 9.82 -0.77 2.82
CA ASP A 102 8.96 -1.96 2.87
C ASP A 102 9.62 -3.08 3.68
N LEU A 103 10.90 -3.35 3.41
CA LEU A 103 11.67 -4.38 4.13
C LEU A 103 11.87 -4.03 5.61
N PHE A 104 12.16 -2.76 5.90
CA PHE A 104 12.25 -2.28 7.29
C PHE A 104 10.92 -2.42 8.02
N THR A 105 9.81 -2.02 7.38
CA THR A 105 8.47 -2.13 7.95
C THR A 105 8.08 -3.58 8.19
N LEU A 106 8.43 -4.49 7.27
CA LEU A 106 8.20 -5.92 7.44
C LEU A 106 8.99 -6.49 8.63
N ALA A 107 10.27 -6.15 8.74
CA ALA A 107 11.12 -6.59 9.86
C ALA A 107 10.58 -6.09 11.20
N MET A 108 10.14 -4.82 11.25
CA MET A 108 9.57 -4.26 12.47
C MET A 108 8.19 -4.84 12.80
N ALA A 109 7.35 -5.08 11.80
CA ALA A 109 6.07 -5.76 11.99
C ALA A 109 6.27 -7.15 12.61
N ALA A 110 7.26 -7.90 12.12
CA ALA A 110 7.63 -9.20 12.68
C ALA A 110 8.15 -9.07 14.13
N ALA A 111 9.07 -8.12 14.39
CA ALA A 111 9.61 -7.89 15.72
C ALA A 111 8.53 -7.51 16.74
N LEU A 112 7.64 -6.57 16.39
CA LEU A 112 6.52 -6.17 17.24
C LEU A 112 5.58 -7.36 17.47
N ARG A 113 5.27 -8.14 16.41
CA ARG A 113 4.38 -9.30 16.51
C ARG A 113 4.90 -10.40 17.43
N LEU A 114 6.22 -10.60 17.51
CA LEU A 114 6.83 -11.58 18.42
C LEU A 114 6.61 -11.23 19.91
N GLY A 115 6.52 -9.94 20.22
CA GLY A 115 6.23 -9.46 21.58
C GLY A 115 4.74 -9.45 21.95
N LEU A 116 3.85 -9.89 21.05
CA LEU A 116 2.41 -9.87 21.27
C LEU A 116 1.86 -11.26 21.62
N SER A 117 0.90 -11.27 22.53
CA SER A 117 -0.02 -12.41 22.76
C SER A 117 -1.44 -11.97 22.40
N PRO A 118 -1.83 -12.06 21.11
CA PRO A 118 -3.16 -11.63 20.67
C PRO A 118 -4.25 -12.45 21.37
N ALA A 119 -5.33 -11.78 21.78
CA ALA A 119 -6.52 -12.44 22.29
C ALA A 119 -7.31 -13.09 21.13
N ALA A 120 -8.24 -13.98 21.45
CA ALA A 120 -9.10 -14.61 20.43
C ALA A 120 -9.86 -13.58 19.56
N GLY A 121 -10.26 -12.46 20.17
CA GLY A 121 -10.92 -11.33 19.47
C GLY A 121 -10.04 -10.60 18.46
N ASP A 122 -8.71 -10.77 18.50
CA ASP A 122 -7.77 -10.11 17.59
C ASP A 122 -7.52 -10.90 16.29
N SER A 123 -8.12 -12.08 16.14
CA SER A 123 -7.88 -13.01 15.02
C SER A 123 -8.04 -12.36 13.64
N LYS A 124 -9.11 -11.59 13.43
CA LYS A 124 -9.36 -10.87 12.18
C LYS A 124 -8.29 -9.80 11.91
N ALA A 125 -7.86 -9.07 12.95
CA ALA A 125 -6.75 -8.12 12.85
C ALA A 125 -5.42 -8.82 12.50
N MET A 126 -5.17 -10.02 13.05
CA MET A 126 -4.00 -10.82 12.67
C MET A 126 -4.07 -11.33 11.23
N GLY A 127 -5.26 -11.64 10.73
CA GLY A 127 -5.49 -11.92 9.31
C GLY A 127 -5.13 -10.72 8.43
N PHE A 128 -5.56 -9.51 8.82
CA PHE A 128 -5.16 -8.29 8.11
C PHE A 128 -3.65 -8.05 8.15
N LEU A 129 -2.98 -8.35 9.26
CA LEU A 129 -1.52 -8.25 9.35
C LEU A 129 -0.83 -9.19 8.35
N ALA A 130 -1.34 -10.41 8.16
CA ALA A 130 -0.80 -11.34 7.16
C ALA A 130 -0.95 -10.79 5.73
N VAL A 131 -2.13 -10.25 5.41
CA VAL A 131 -2.37 -9.59 4.11
C VAL A 131 -1.44 -8.38 3.95
N TYR A 132 -1.30 -7.54 4.97
CA TYR A 132 -0.41 -6.39 4.98
C TYR A 132 1.03 -6.78 4.63
N CYS A 133 1.57 -7.81 5.30
CA CYS A 133 2.92 -8.31 5.05
C CYS A 133 3.08 -8.88 3.63
N ALA A 134 2.08 -9.60 3.12
CA ALA A 134 2.09 -10.11 1.76
C ALA A 134 2.09 -8.97 0.73
N VAL A 135 1.26 -7.94 0.93
CA VAL A 135 1.20 -6.77 0.05
C VAL A 135 2.52 -5.99 0.08
N LEU A 136 3.18 -5.85 1.25
CA LEU A 136 4.52 -5.25 1.35
C LEU A 136 5.56 -5.99 0.49
N LEU A 137 5.61 -7.31 0.57
CA LEU A 137 6.54 -8.12 -0.20
C LEU A 137 6.31 -7.97 -1.70
N ILE A 138 5.04 -7.97 -2.11
CA ILE A 138 4.66 -7.77 -3.51
C ILE A 138 5.00 -6.34 -3.98
N GLU A 139 4.76 -5.32 -3.15
CA GLU A 139 5.13 -3.93 -3.44
C GLU A 139 6.63 -3.79 -3.69
N ALA A 140 7.47 -4.31 -2.77
CA ALA A 140 8.91 -4.28 -2.92
C ALA A 140 9.38 -5.02 -4.20
N GLY A 141 8.79 -6.17 -4.50
CA GLY A 141 9.08 -6.94 -5.72
C GLY A 141 8.70 -6.19 -7.00
N MET A 142 7.52 -5.58 -7.03
CA MET A 142 7.06 -4.80 -8.18
C MET A 142 7.84 -3.49 -8.35
N ALA A 143 8.19 -2.80 -7.25
CA ALA A 143 9.07 -1.64 -7.28
C ALA A 143 10.45 -1.99 -7.84
N LYS A 144 10.99 -3.16 -7.48
CA LYS A 144 12.24 -3.66 -8.06
C LYS A 144 12.11 -3.92 -9.55
N ALA A 145 11.05 -4.60 -10.00
CA ALA A 145 10.81 -4.83 -11.42
C ALA A 145 10.65 -3.52 -12.20
N PHE A 146 9.92 -2.55 -11.64
CA PHE A 146 9.75 -1.22 -12.22
C PHE A 146 11.07 -0.44 -12.33
N SER A 147 11.94 -0.54 -11.32
CA SER A 147 13.26 0.13 -11.31
C SER A 147 14.20 -0.29 -12.44
N LEU A 148 13.96 -1.46 -13.05
CA LEU A 148 14.72 -1.96 -14.20
C LEU A 148 14.21 -1.40 -15.53
N LEU A 149 13.04 -0.76 -15.54
CA LEU A 149 12.31 -0.34 -16.74
C LEU A 149 12.10 1.19 -16.80
N ALA A 150 12.18 1.87 -15.66
CA ALA A 150 11.98 3.30 -15.52
C ALA A 150 13.19 3.96 -14.85
N ASP A 151 13.54 5.16 -15.33
CA ASP A 151 14.56 6.01 -14.72
C ASP A 151 13.89 7.26 -14.12
N PRO A 152 14.02 7.51 -12.80
CA PRO A 152 13.56 8.74 -12.18
C PRO A 152 14.01 10.04 -12.87
N LYS A 153 15.18 10.03 -13.54
CA LYS A 153 15.67 11.18 -14.31
C LYS A 153 14.80 11.52 -15.51
N THR A 154 14.02 10.55 -15.99
CA THR A 154 13.05 10.74 -17.07
C THR A 154 11.68 11.19 -16.56
N GLY A 155 11.52 11.40 -15.24
CA GLY A 155 10.27 11.86 -14.63
C GLY A 155 9.15 10.82 -14.65
N ILE A 156 9.49 9.54 -14.86
CA ILE A 156 8.55 8.42 -14.94
C ILE A 156 8.50 7.72 -13.58
N TYR A 157 7.38 7.90 -12.88
CA TYR A 157 7.13 7.30 -11.57
C TYR A 157 6.02 6.25 -11.59
N PHE A 158 5.27 6.18 -12.70
CA PHE A 158 4.19 5.22 -12.88
C PHE A 158 4.42 4.32 -14.10
N ALA A 159 3.95 3.07 -13.99
CA ALA A 159 3.88 2.18 -15.14
C ALA A 159 2.62 2.52 -15.95
N SER A 160 2.84 2.99 -17.18
CA SER A 160 1.82 3.27 -18.18
C SER A 160 1.40 1.98 -18.91
N ASP A 161 0.57 2.09 -19.95
CA ASP A 161 0.20 0.97 -20.83
C ASP A 161 1.25 0.66 -21.91
N ASP A 162 2.44 1.28 -21.85
CA ASP A 162 3.52 1.01 -22.79
C ASP A 162 3.92 -0.49 -22.77
N PRO A 163 4.28 -1.09 -23.93
CA PRO A 163 4.66 -2.50 -24.00
C PRO A 163 5.76 -2.94 -23.03
N ARG A 164 6.70 -2.03 -22.71
CA ARG A 164 7.78 -2.30 -21.73
C ARG A 164 7.25 -2.63 -20.33
N PHE A 165 6.08 -2.10 -19.95
CA PHE A 165 5.47 -2.32 -18.63
C PHE A 165 4.47 -3.48 -18.60
N LYS A 166 4.24 -4.18 -19.73
CA LYS A 166 3.25 -5.27 -19.83
C LYS A 166 3.36 -6.29 -18.70
N LYS A 167 4.58 -6.71 -18.35
CA LYS A 167 4.82 -7.69 -17.27
C LYS A 167 4.49 -7.10 -15.88
N VAL A 168 4.86 -5.84 -15.63
CA VAL A 168 4.56 -5.14 -14.37
C VAL A 168 3.05 -4.96 -14.20
N ASN A 169 2.35 -4.59 -15.28
CA ASN A 169 0.90 -4.42 -15.28
C ASN A 169 0.17 -5.76 -15.08
N ALA A 170 0.63 -6.84 -15.71
CA ALA A 170 0.07 -8.17 -15.48
C ALA A 170 0.25 -8.64 -14.03
N ALA A 171 1.43 -8.42 -13.45
CA ALA A 171 1.67 -8.71 -12.04
C ALA A 171 0.78 -7.86 -11.11
N SER A 172 0.64 -6.57 -11.42
CA SER A 172 -0.22 -5.65 -10.65
C SER A 172 -1.69 -6.07 -10.68
N TRP A 173 -2.18 -6.56 -11.82
CA TRP A 173 -3.52 -7.13 -11.95
C TRP A 173 -3.71 -8.34 -11.06
N ALA A 174 -2.83 -9.35 -11.18
CA ALA A 174 -2.92 -10.57 -10.41
C ALA A 174 -2.85 -10.28 -8.91
N ALA A 175 -1.90 -9.43 -8.50
CA ALA A 175 -1.75 -9.03 -7.11
C ALA A 175 -2.96 -8.27 -6.57
N SER A 176 -3.55 -7.38 -7.38
CA SER A 176 -4.78 -6.65 -7.01
C SER A 176 -5.95 -7.62 -6.80
N LEU A 177 -6.18 -8.55 -7.72
CA LEU A 177 -7.26 -9.53 -7.62
C LEU A 177 -7.12 -10.40 -6.36
N CYS A 178 -5.93 -10.94 -6.12
CA CYS A 178 -5.64 -11.74 -4.93
C CYS A 178 -5.81 -10.92 -3.64
N GLY A 179 -5.31 -9.67 -3.64
CA GLY A 179 -5.39 -8.78 -2.48
C GLY A 179 -6.84 -8.39 -2.15
N TYR A 180 -7.63 -7.99 -3.14
CA TYR A 180 -9.06 -7.69 -2.91
C TYR A 180 -9.85 -8.92 -2.48
N ALA A 181 -9.57 -10.10 -3.04
CA ALA A 181 -10.20 -11.34 -2.59
C ALA A 181 -9.88 -11.65 -1.12
N ALA A 182 -8.62 -11.49 -0.71
CA ALA A 182 -8.21 -11.68 0.67
C ALA A 182 -8.85 -10.65 1.62
N LEU A 183 -8.93 -9.38 1.20
CA LEU A 183 -9.62 -8.35 1.98
C LEU A 183 -11.13 -8.62 2.09
N ALA A 184 -11.78 -9.02 1.01
CA ALA A 184 -13.20 -9.36 1.02
C ALA A 184 -13.45 -10.55 1.97
N ALA A 185 -12.61 -11.58 1.94
CA ALA A 185 -12.70 -12.69 2.87
C ALA A 185 -12.61 -12.23 4.34
N LEU A 186 -11.68 -11.32 4.67
CA LEU A 186 -11.54 -10.82 6.04
C LEU A 186 -12.66 -9.86 6.47
N LEU A 187 -13.25 -9.11 5.54
CA LEU A 187 -14.30 -8.14 5.85
C LEU A 187 -15.69 -8.77 5.93
N PHE A 188 -15.97 -9.81 5.15
CA PHE A 188 -17.31 -10.36 4.99
C PHE A 188 -17.47 -11.81 5.49
N LEU A 189 -16.37 -12.50 5.83
CA LEU A 189 -16.37 -13.81 6.48
C LEU A 189 -15.84 -13.69 7.93
#